data_AF-A0A936K4M8-F1
#
_entry.id   AF-A0A936K4M8-F1
#
_cell.length_a   1.000
_cell.length_b   1.000
_cell.length_c   1.000
_cell.angle_alpha   90.00
_cell.angle_beta   90.00
_cell.angle_gamma   90.00
#
_symmetry.space_group_name_H-M   'P 1'
#
loop_
_entity.id
_entity.type
_entity.pdbx_description
1 polymer ?
#
loop_
_entity_poly.entity_id
_entity_poly.type
_entity_poly.pdbx_seq_one_letter_code
_entity_poly.pdbx_strand_id
1 'polypeptide(L)'
;MHARQHLDPTPRVQPAAHQVERRSEHDVRARFEEACTLVAPCFDPARQWGKQPLNHLAMRILRERFTDLGDAELMVMLNGIRRLHDKRRAPAPSLRG
;
A
#
# COMPACT_ATOMS: atom_id res chain seq x y z
N MET A 1 52.55 23.67 8.19
CA MET A 1 52.05 25.05 8.03
C MET A 1 51.11 25.08 6.82
N HIS A 2 49.85 25.44 7.05
CA HIS A 2 48.74 25.72 6.10
C HIS A 2 48.17 24.57 5.26
N ALA A 3 46.86 24.49 4.97
CA ALA A 3 45.61 24.79 5.66
C ALA A 3 44.50 24.45 4.65
N ARG A 4 43.38 23.89 5.15
CA ARG A 4 42.02 24.03 4.59
C ARG A 4 41.80 23.61 3.14
N GLN A 5 41.46 22.33 2.95
CA GLN A 5 40.56 21.95 1.87
C GLN A 5 39.12 22.00 2.40
N HIS A 6 38.53 23.17 2.15
CA HIS A 6 37.13 23.40 1.75
C HIS A 6 36.17 22.23 2.01
N LEU A 7 35.40 22.31 3.11
CA LEU A 7 34.17 21.54 3.26
C LEU A 7 33.24 21.93 2.11
N ASP A 8 32.93 20.96 1.26
CA ASP A 8 31.84 21.03 0.31
C ASP A 8 30.53 21.27 1.10
N PRO A 9 29.72 22.29 0.78
CA PRO A 9 28.43 22.45 1.42
C PRO A 9 27.54 21.30 0.95
N THR A 10 27.37 20.30 1.83
CA THR A 10 26.30 19.30 1.72
C THR A 10 25.04 19.94 1.13
N PRO A 11 24.46 19.39 0.05
CA PRO A 11 23.20 19.90 -0.46
C PRO A 11 22.16 19.67 0.64
N ARG A 12 21.84 20.75 1.35
CA ARG A 12 20.73 20.82 2.28
C ARG A 12 19.50 20.38 1.49
N VAL A 13 18.98 19.19 1.80
CA VAL A 13 17.72 18.70 1.25
C VAL A 13 16.67 19.78 1.50
N GLN A 14 16.23 20.43 0.42
CA GLN A 14 15.28 21.54 0.47
C GLN A 14 13.88 20.95 0.75
N PRO A 15 13.19 21.37 1.83
CA PRO A 15 11.89 20.79 2.20
C PRO A 15 10.69 21.30 1.37
N ALA A 16 10.90 22.02 0.26
CA ALA A 16 9.82 22.64 -0.51
C ALA A 16 9.15 21.68 -1.53
N ALA A 17 9.85 20.67 -2.04
CA ALA A 17 9.29 19.73 -3.02
C ALA A 17 8.32 18.69 -2.40
N HIS A 18 8.47 18.39 -1.10
CA HIS A 18 7.66 17.40 -0.39
C HIS A 18 6.20 17.83 -0.14
N GLN A 19 5.84 19.10 -0.36
CA GLN A 19 4.47 19.55 -0.08
C GLN A 19 3.52 19.27 -1.25
N VAL A 20 4.04 19.29 -2.48
CA VAL A 20 3.26 18.94 -3.69
C VAL A 20 3.17 17.43 -3.86
N GLU A 21 4.28 16.71 -3.61
CA GLU A 21 4.35 15.24 -3.67
C GLU A 21 3.32 14.57 -2.76
N ARG A 22 3.23 15.02 -1.50
CA ARG A 22 2.23 14.53 -0.53
C ARG A 22 0.78 14.76 -0.96
N ARG A 23 0.52 15.78 -1.81
CA ARG A 23 -0.82 16.08 -2.30
C ARG A 23 -1.22 15.20 -3.48
N SER A 24 -0.26 14.76 -4.29
CA SER A 24 -0.46 13.75 -5.34
C SER A 24 -0.74 12.35 -4.77
N GLU A 25 -0.16 12.03 -3.61
CA GLU A 25 -0.40 10.76 -2.89
C GLU A 25 -1.84 10.61 -2.35
N HIS A 26 -2.61 11.70 -2.23
CA HIS A 26 -4.00 11.63 -1.78
C HIS A 26 -4.87 10.77 -2.71
N ASP A 27 -4.61 10.82 -4.02
CA ASP A 27 -5.34 10.03 -5.01
C ASP A 27 -5.05 8.53 -4.84
N VAL A 28 -3.78 8.18 -4.61
CA VAL A 28 -3.36 6.80 -4.33
C VAL A 28 -4.00 6.29 -3.04
N ARG A 29 -4.00 7.11 -1.98
CA ARG A 29 -4.61 6.73 -0.71
C ARG A 29 -6.12 6.53 -0.83
N ALA A 30 -6.82 7.44 -1.49
CA ALA A 30 -8.26 7.33 -1.70
C ALA A 30 -8.61 6.07 -2.51
N ARG A 31 -7.89 5.81 -3.61
CA ARG A 31 -8.05 4.58 -4.40
C ARG A 31 -7.81 3.33 -3.57
N PHE A 32 -6.79 3.33 -2.69
CA PHE A 32 -6.50 2.18 -1.83
C PHE A 32 -7.59 1.93 -0.78
N GLU A 33 -8.10 2.98 -0.13
CA GLU A 33 -9.19 2.89 0.84
C GLU A 33 -10.50 2.40 0.20
N GLU A 34 -10.80 2.91 -1.01
CA GLU A 34 -11.92 2.42 -1.82
C GLU A 34 -11.74 0.94 -2.19
N ALA A 35 -10.57 0.57 -2.70
CA ALA A 35 -10.25 -0.81 -3.06
C ALA A 35 -10.42 -1.75 -1.87
N CYS A 36 -9.90 -1.39 -0.68
CA CYS A 36 -10.09 -2.15 0.55
C CYS A 36 -11.56 -2.45 0.83
N THR A 37 -12.43 -1.44 0.65
CA THR A 37 -13.87 -1.58 0.88
C THR A 37 -14.52 -2.52 -0.14
N LEU A 38 -14.18 -2.37 -1.42
CA LEU A 38 -14.74 -3.16 -2.52
C LEU A 38 -14.42 -4.65 -2.41
N VAL A 39 -13.16 -4.98 -2.10
CA VAL A 39 -12.72 -6.39 -2.06
C VAL A 39 -12.76 -7.01 -0.66
N ALA A 40 -13.12 -6.25 0.38
CA ALA A 40 -13.26 -6.78 1.74
C ALA A 40 -14.09 -8.09 1.81
N PRO A 41 -15.23 -8.25 1.09
CA PRO A 41 -15.99 -9.50 1.09
C PRO A 41 -15.22 -10.70 0.51
N CYS A 42 -14.21 -10.49 -0.33
CA CYS A 42 -13.38 -11.57 -0.90
C CYS A 42 -12.36 -12.14 0.12
N PHE A 43 -12.07 -11.38 1.18
CA PHE A 43 -11.14 -11.77 2.26
C PHE A 43 -11.86 -12.18 3.56
N ASP A 44 -13.20 -12.14 3.56
CA ASP A 44 -14.02 -12.58 4.68
C ASP A 44 -13.85 -14.09 4.90
N PRO A 45 -13.40 -14.54 6.08
CA PRO A 45 -13.23 -15.95 6.38
C PRO A 45 -14.50 -16.79 6.14
N ALA A 46 -15.68 -16.22 6.35
CA ALA A 46 -16.97 -16.88 6.19
C ALA A 46 -17.37 -17.07 4.71
N ARG A 47 -16.73 -16.34 3.79
CA ARG A 47 -17.01 -16.38 2.34
C ARG A 47 -15.92 -17.10 1.53
N GLN A 48 -14.98 -17.75 2.20
CA GLN A 48 -13.92 -18.50 1.55
C GLN A 48 -14.46 -19.78 0.91
N TRP A 49 -14.07 -20.06 -0.33
CA TRP A 49 -14.22 -21.40 -0.89
C TRP A 49 -12.98 -22.21 -0.49
N GLY A 50 -13.16 -23.25 0.33
CA GLY A 50 -12.09 -24.21 0.62
C GLY A 50 -10.88 -23.58 1.35
N LYS A 51 -11.09 -22.54 2.17
CA LYS A 51 -10.04 -21.79 2.89
C LYS A 51 -9.08 -21.00 1.99
N GLN A 52 -9.40 -20.81 0.71
CA GLN A 52 -8.65 -19.91 -0.18
C GLN A 52 -9.40 -18.57 -0.29
N PRO A 53 -8.70 -17.42 -0.20
CA PRO A 53 -9.29 -16.13 -0.51
C PRO A 53 -9.63 -16.07 -2.00
N LEU A 54 -10.70 -15.35 -2.35
CA LEU A 54 -11.17 -15.23 -3.73
C LEU A 54 -10.32 -14.19 -4.50
N ASN A 55 -9.01 -14.41 -4.59
CA ASN A 55 -8.04 -13.46 -5.15
C ASN A 55 -8.33 -13.11 -6.61
N HIS A 56 -8.74 -14.08 -7.42
CA HIS A 56 -9.12 -13.83 -8.82
C HIS A 56 -10.39 -12.98 -8.92
N LEU A 57 -11.34 -13.14 -8.00
CA LEU A 57 -12.54 -12.31 -7.94
C LEU A 57 -12.20 -10.89 -7.49
N ALA A 58 -11.33 -10.75 -6.48
CA ALA A 58 -10.83 -9.44 -6.05
C ALA A 58 -10.10 -8.72 -7.20
N MET A 59 -9.22 -9.41 -7.92
CA MET A 59 -8.54 -8.85 -9.10
C MET A 59 -9.52 -8.43 -10.20
N ARG A 60 -10.56 -9.23 -10.45
CA ARG A 60 -11.61 -8.88 -11.42
C ARG A 60 -12.36 -7.62 -11.01
N ILE A 61 -12.80 -7.52 -9.75
CA ILE A 61 -13.48 -6.34 -9.21
C ILE A 61 -12.58 -5.09 -9.32
N LEU A 62 -11.29 -5.21 -9.03
CA LEU A 62 -10.35 -4.10 -9.14
C LEU A 62 -10.16 -3.65 -10.59
N ARG A 63 -10.03 -4.58 -11.54
CA ARG A 63 -9.95 -4.26 -12.99
C ARG A 63 -11.20 -3.57 -13.51
N GLU A 64 -12.38 -3.99 -13.05
CA GLU A 64 -13.65 -3.37 -13.42
C GLU A 64 -13.81 -1.95 -12.83
N ARG A 65 -13.25 -1.71 -11.63
CA ARG A 65 -13.34 -0.39 -10.98
C ARG A 65 -12.29 0.61 -11.46
N PHE A 66 -11.04 0.16 -11.60
CA PHE A 66 -9.87 1.00 -11.87
C PHE A 66 -9.33 0.70 -13.27
N THR A 67 -10.12 1.06 -14.28
CA THR A 67 -9.80 0.78 -15.69
C THR A 67 -8.59 1.57 -16.22
N ASP A 68 -8.20 2.61 -15.49
CA ASP A 68 -7.03 3.45 -15.76
C ASP A 68 -5.71 2.85 -15.22
N LEU A 69 -5.78 1.88 -14.32
CA LEU A 69 -4.60 1.24 -13.72
C LEU A 69 -4.15 0.02 -14.53
N GLY A 70 -2.83 -0.14 -14.66
CA GLY A 70 -2.24 -1.32 -15.26
C GLY A 70 -2.21 -2.53 -14.32
N ASP A 71 -1.99 -3.72 -14.89
CA ASP A 71 -1.95 -4.98 -14.14
C ASP A 71 -0.95 -5.00 -12.99
N ALA A 72 0.21 -4.36 -13.16
CA ALA A 72 1.22 -4.27 -12.12
C ALA A 72 0.72 -3.46 -10.90
N GLU A 73 0.05 -2.34 -11.14
CA GLU A 73 -0.48 -1.47 -10.09
C GLU A 73 -1.62 -2.16 -9.33
N LEU A 74 -2.51 -2.84 -10.06
CA LEU A 74 -3.58 -3.64 -9.47
C LEU A 74 -3.03 -4.81 -8.64
N MET A 75 -1.94 -5.44 -9.07
CA MET A 75 -1.26 -6.48 -8.29
C MET A 75 -0.62 -5.93 -7.02
N VAL A 76 0.02 -4.76 -7.08
CA VAL A 76 0.56 -4.09 -5.88
C VAL A 76 -0.56 -3.78 -4.89
N MET A 77 -1.68 -3.24 -5.37
CA MET A 77 -2.86 -2.95 -4.56
C MET A 77 -3.44 -4.21 -3.90
N LEU A 78 -3.66 -5.28 -4.67
CA LEU A 78 -4.17 -6.55 -4.17
C LEU A 78 -3.25 -7.15 -3.09
N ASN A 79 -1.94 -7.14 -3.30
CA ASN A 79 -0.97 -7.64 -2.34
C ASN A 79 -0.96 -6.81 -1.04
N GLY A 80 -1.09 -5.49 -1.15
CA GLY A 80 -1.22 -4.59 0.00
C GLY A 80 -2.45 -4.91 0.84
N ILE A 81 -3.61 -5.05 0.18
CA ILE A 81 -4.88 -5.40 0.83
C ILE A 81 -4.80 -6.76 1.51
N ARG A 82 -4.26 -7.78 0.82
CA ARG A 82 -4.10 -9.12 1.40
C ARG A 82 -3.24 -9.08 2.66
N ARG A 83 -2.10 -8.39 2.63
CA ARG A 83 -1.22 -8.24 3.80
C ARG A 83 -1.92 -7.54 4.96
N LEU A 84 -2.77 -6.55 4.68
CA LEU A 84 -3.58 -5.88 5.71
C LEU A 84 -4.56 -6.86 6.36
N HIS A 85 -5.27 -7.67 5.57
CA HIS A 85 -6.20 -8.68 6.09
C HIS A 85 -5.49 -9.79 6.88
N ASP A 86 -4.33 -10.25 6.42
CA ASP A 86 -3.51 -11.25 7.12
C ASP A 86 -3.03 -10.72 8.49
N LYS A 87 -2.56 -9.46 8.53
CA LYS A 87 -2.17 -8.79 9.78
C LYS A 87 -3.34 -8.63 10.76
N ARG A 88 -4.54 -8.30 10.26
CA ARG A 88 -5.75 -8.18 11.11
C ARG A 88 -6.23 -9.53 11.64
N ARG A 89 -5.91 -10.63 10.96
CA ARG A 89 -6.26 -12.00 11.37
C ARG A 89 -5.25 -12.58 12.36
N ALA A 90 -4.00 -12.12 12.34
CA ALA A 90 -2.98 -12.58 13.26
C ALA A 90 -3.40 -12.26 14.71
N PRO A 91 -3.33 -13.24 15.64
CA PRO A 91 -3.59 -12.96 17.04
C PRO A 91 -2.59 -11.93 17.56
N ALA A 92 -3.02 -11.05 18.46
CA ALA A 92 -2.14 -10.08 19.11
C ALA A 92 -0.91 -10.82 19.66
N PRO A 93 0.32 -10.29 19.47
CA PRO A 93 1.51 -10.95 19.96
C PRO A 93 1.37 -11.14 21.47
N SER A 94 1.22 -12.40 21.90
CA SER A 94 1.17 -12.73 23.31
C SER A 94 2.53 -12.41 23.90
N LEU A 95 2.62 -11.28 24.61
CA LEU A 95 3.76 -10.90 25.44
C LEU A 95 3.99 -12.04 26.43
N ARG A 96 5.03 -12.84 26.16
CA ARG A 96 5.44 -13.94 27.03
C ARG A 96 6.26 -13.33 28.16
N GLY A 97 5.71 -13.39 29.38
CA GLY A 97 6.43 -13.10 30.62
C GLY A 97 7.36 -14.24 31.03
#